data_AF-A0A834HAM0-F1
#
_entry.id   AF-A0A834HAM0-F1
#
_cell.length_a   1.000
_cell.length_b   1.000
_cell.length_c   1.000
_cell.angle_alpha   90.00
_cell.angle_beta   90.00
_cell.angle_gamma   90.00
#
_symmetry.space_group_name_H-M   'P 1'
#
loop_
_entity.id
_entity.type
_entity.pdbx_description
1 polymer ?
#
loop_
_entity_poly.entity_id
_entity_poly.type
_entity_poly.pdbx_seq_one_letter_code
_entity_poly.pdbx_strand_id
1 'polypeptide(L)'
;MAKPSKSTNPSEADDEVLDADADSDLDAGKKSPSIDNVTGDEEVTLDIILLFNRVSAHSLSDFIVGYEQAKTDKRLTSKRRKVVSSCTLSEHSRAVELVVSNEDLLTEIISLVPAKPLLKFKSVSKHWRSLISDLKFASNHACRNPSSSLISGLYFYHRPWVTFKSVSLHGHPSLPTLAFLDPLRKGSESRVEDSCNGLLLFSNGGKKEYIVCNPTTQKYIALPQHGASTTYTYSPNFGAYLAFDPSKSPYYKVVLLSYHCGYGEISRSYHIYIYSSESASWKEVHVKAPIVGPYGRRVFWNGAIHWMSHDDNHILFESFNIDAEILTGTPLPKVPNILNGDKIQYFGECGGSLLLIQSREYSAMGFRILEMKKDCCRWIVKCRVNLRPIRSVFPEGYCPEYSVLCCVNGANGKDLTLVFVIKGKVIAYDLNSKAMKVLLDLHGDADSPSDYSYYQVYQFIESLSPI
;
A
#
# COMPACT_ATOMS: atom_id res chain seq x y z
N MET A 1 5.97 -5.10 64.84
CA MET A 1 6.19 -4.41 66.14
C MET A 1 6.76 -3.03 65.85
N ALA A 2 6.39 -1.90 66.42
CA ALA A 2 5.26 -1.45 67.23
C ALA A 2 5.69 -0.07 67.76
N LYS A 3 5.04 1.03 67.33
CA LYS A 3 5.02 2.32 68.04
C LYS A 3 3.65 2.97 67.86
N PRO A 4 3.18 3.80 68.82
CA PRO A 4 1.76 3.80 69.16
C PRO A 4 1.01 5.11 68.88
N SER A 5 -0.30 5.00 69.07
CA SER A 5 -1.39 5.96 68.93
C SER A 5 -1.35 7.22 69.79
N LYS A 6 -2.03 8.27 69.32
CA LYS A 6 -3.23 8.90 69.94
C LYS A 6 -3.81 10.00 69.02
N SER A 7 -5.04 9.84 68.52
CA SER A 7 -6.29 10.56 68.92
C SER A 7 -6.20 12.10 68.79
N THR A 8 -7.08 12.79 68.06
CA THR A 8 -8.54 12.86 68.31
C THR A 8 -9.42 13.18 67.07
N ASN A 9 -10.57 12.50 66.96
CA ASN A 9 -11.84 12.95 66.34
C ASN A 9 -12.71 13.67 67.43
N PRO A 10 -13.98 14.14 67.24
CA PRO A 10 -14.94 13.94 66.13
C PRO A 10 -15.85 15.14 65.71
N SER A 11 -16.58 14.96 64.61
CA SER A 11 -18.06 15.15 64.45
C SER A 11 -18.43 14.62 63.05
N GLU A 12 -19.28 13.58 62.88
CA GLU A 12 -20.76 13.58 63.01
C GLU A 12 -21.43 14.55 62.01
N ALA A 13 -22.40 14.16 61.18
CA ALA A 13 -23.03 12.83 60.96
C ALA A 13 -23.59 12.72 59.52
N ASP A 14 -23.66 11.49 58.98
CA ASP A 14 -24.87 10.74 58.58
C ASP A 14 -26.10 11.55 58.04
N ASP A 15 -26.88 11.09 57.06
CA ASP A 15 -27.40 9.72 56.91
C ASP A 15 -27.81 9.32 55.48
N GLU A 16 -27.99 8.01 55.30
CA GLU A 16 -28.74 7.39 54.19
C GLU A 16 -30.10 6.84 54.74
N VAL A 17 -30.98 6.07 54.08
CA VAL A 17 -30.97 5.35 52.80
C VAL A 17 -32.44 5.06 52.38
N LEU A 18 -32.76 4.98 51.07
CA LEU A 18 -33.96 4.29 50.50
C LEU A 18 -35.37 4.90 50.80
N ASP A 19 -36.51 4.55 50.15
CA ASP A 19 -36.81 3.67 49.00
C ASP A 19 -38.16 3.99 48.30
N ALA A 20 -38.43 3.31 47.17
CA ALA A 20 -39.73 2.81 46.67
C ALA A 20 -40.89 3.73 46.15
N ASP A 21 -41.14 3.59 44.85
CA ASP A 21 -42.38 3.10 44.19
C ASP A 21 -43.67 3.93 43.91
N ALA A 22 -44.17 3.66 42.69
CA ALA A 22 -45.57 3.50 42.26
C ALA A 22 -46.45 4.68 41.77
N ASP A 23 -46.45 4.83 40.43
CA ASP A 23 -47.58 4.56 39.51
C ASP A 23 -48.67 5.62 39.14
N SER A 24 -49.16 5.46 37.90
CA SER A 24 -50.43 5.91 37.29
C SER A 24 -50.70 7.40 36.91
N ASP A 25 -50.43 7.70 35.63
CA ASP A 25 -51.42 7.99 34.55
C ASP A 25 -52.50 9.11 34.58
N LEU A 26 -52.72 9.65 33.35
CA LEU A 26 -53.93 10.28 32.77
C LEU A 26 -54.29 11.80 32.95
N ASP A 27 -53.95 12.55 31.88
CA ASP A 27 -54.89 13.18 30.91
C ASP A 27 -55.30 14.71 30.96
N ALA A 28 -55.49 15.23 29.73
CA ALA A 28 -56.33 16.34 29.26
C ALA A 28 -56.15 17.82 29.72
N GLY A 29 -55.30 18.55 28.96
CA GLY A 29 -55.84 19.41 27.89
C GLY A 29 -55.82 20.96 28.01
N LYS A 30 -55.26 21.63 26.96
CA LYS A 30 -55.96 22.63 26.09
C LYS A 30 -55.07 23.32 25.01
N LYS A 31 -55.47 23.13 23.74
CA LYS A 31 -55.49 24.10 22.60
C LYS A 31 -54.21 24.80 22.07
N SER A 32 -53.64 24.25 20.99
CA SER A 32 -53.52 24.82 19.60
C SER A 32 -53.32 26.34 19.39
N PRO A 33 -52.41 26.78 18.46
CA PRO A 33 -52.65 26.56 17.02
C PRO A 33 -51.44 26.15 16.13
N SER A 34 -51.82 25.67 14.94
CA SER A 34 -51.08 25.22 13.75
C SER A 34 -49.77 25.91 13.33
N ILE A 35 -48.81 25.11 12.82
CA ILE A 35 -47.98 25.42 11.64
C ILE A 35 -47.82 24.13 10.80
N ASP A 36 -47.91 24.26 9.48
CA ASP A 36 -47.78 23.17 8.49
C ASP A 36 -46.32 22.71 8.23
N ASN A 37 -46.19 21.58 7.53
CA ASN A 37 -45.01 21.11 6.78
C ASN A 37 -43.75 20.70 7.57
N VAL A 38 -43.69 19.41 7.91
CA VAL A 38 -42.42 18.66 8.04
C VAL A 38 -42.56 17.30 7.33
N THR A 39 -42.54 17.32 5.99
CA THR A 39 -42.33 16.15 5.13
C THR A 39 -41.57 16.62 3.88
N GLY A 40 -40.26 16.32 3.80
CA GLY A 40 -39.42 16.76 2.66
C GLY A 40 -37.93 16.41 2.76
N ASP A 41 -37.37 16.28 3.97
CA ASP A 41 -35.91 16.06 4.12
C ASP A 41 -35.48 14.57 4.10
N GLU A 42 -36.42 13.61 4.23
CA GLU A 42 -36.09 12.17 4.22
C GLU A 42 -35.92 11.59 2.80
N GLU A 43 -36.69 12.04 1.80
CA GLU A 43 -36.55 11.57 0.41
C GLU A 43 -35.25 12.02 -0.26
N VAL A 44 -34.81 13.27 -0.01
CA VAL A 44 -33.56 13.81 -0.58
C VAL A 44 -32.33 13.01 -0.13
N THR A 45 -32.36 12.52 1.12
CA THR A 45 -31.27 11.70 1.67
C THR A 45 -31.23 10.31 1.02
N LEU A 46 -32.39 9.71 0.75
CA LEU A 46 -32.51 8.43 0.05
C LEU A 46 -32.05 8.52 -1.41
N ASP A 47 -32.41 9.58 -2.15
CA ASP A 47 -31.99 9.74 -3.55
C ASP A 47 -30.48 9.97 -3.71
N ILE A 48 -29.84 10.69 -2.77
CA ILE A 48 -28.38 10.81 -2.74
C ILE A 48 -27.74 9.43 -2.49
N ILE A 49 -28.25 8.66 -1.52
CA ILE A 49 -27.77 7.29 -1.24
C ILE A 49 -28.01 6.35 -2.43
N LEU A 50 -29.11 6.51 -3.18
CA LEU A 50 -29.39 5.75 -4.40
C LEU A 50 -28.46 6.16 -5.56
N LEU A 51 -28.08 7.44 -5.66
CA LEU A 51 -27.03 7.92 -6.57
C LEU A 51 -25.67 7.28 -6.23
N PHE A 52 -25.27 7.25 -4.95
CA PHE A 52 -24.04 6.57 -4.51
C PHE A 52 -24.04 5.06 -4.77
N ASN A 53 -25.20 4.40 -4.78
CA ASN A 53 -25.31 2.97 -5.04
C ASN A 53 -25.51 2.58 -6.52
N ARG A 54 -26.00 3.50 -7.38
CA ARG A 54 -26.28 3.21 -8.80
C ARG A 54 -25.32 3.86 -9.79
N VAL A 55 -24.64 4.94 -9.41
CA VAL A 55 -23.75 5.69 -10.29
C VAL A 55 -22.31 5.36 -9.91
N SER A 56 -21.51 4.91 -10.90
CA SER A 56 -20.08 4.73 -10.66
C SER A 56 -19.47 6.05 -10.19
N ALA A 57 -18.57 6.01 -9.20
CA ALA A 57 -18.03 7.24 -8.57
C ALA A 57 -17.52 8.28 -9.59
N HIS A 58 -17.04 7.82 -10.75
CA HIS A 58 -16.74 8.65 -11.92
C HIS A 58 -17.88 9.58 -12.33
N SER A 59 -19.09 9.08 -12.58
CA SER A 59 -20.19 9.91 -13.11
C SER A 59 -20.79 10.88 -12.09
N LEU A 60 -20.72 10.59 -10.79
CA LEU A 60 -21.03 11.60 -9.75
C LEU A 60 -19.95 12.68 -9.72
N SER A 61 -18.67 12.29 -9.82
CA SER A 61 -17.56 13.24 -9.82
C SER A 61 -17.56 14.14 -11.07
N ASP A 62 -17.90 13.61 -12.25
CA ASP A 62 -18.05 14.37 -13.49
C ASP A 62 -19.23 15.36 -13.40
N PHE A 63 -20.32 14.98 -12.71
CA PHE A 63 -21.47 15.87 -12.47
C PHE A 63 -21.10 17.06 -11.55
N ILE A 64 -20.39 16.80 -10.44
CA ILE A 64 -19.93 17.85 -9.52
C ILE A 64 -18.93 18.78 -10.23
N VAL A 65 -18.01 18.24 -11.03
CA VAL A 65 -17.07 19.04 -11.84
C VAL A 65 -17.81 19.91 -12.87
N GLY A 66 -18.81 19.34 -13.56
CA GLY A 66 -19.64 20.09 -14.50
C GLY A 66 -20.44 21.23 -13.82
N TYR A 67 -20.91 21.01 -12.58
CA TYR A 67 -21.56 22.05 -11.79
C TYR A 67 -20.60 23.19 -11.42
N GLU A 68 -19.40 22.89 -10.90
CA GLU A 68 -18.40 23.90 -10.53
C GLU A 68 -17.88 24.69 -11.76
N GLN A 69 -17.68 24.02 -12.90
CA GLN A 69 -17.36 24.69 -14.16
C GLN A 69 -18.48 25.64 -14.58
N ALA A 70 -19.74 25.17 -14.60
CA ALA A 70 -20.89 26.01 -14.95
C ALA A 70 -21.10 27.18 -13.97
N LYS A 71 -20.76 27.02 -12.67
CA LYS A 71 -20.79 28.08 -11.66
C LYS A 71 -19.69 29.13 -11.91
N THR A 72 -18.53 28.69 -12.37
CA THR A 72 -17.40 29.55 -12.75
C THR A 72 -17.69 30.34 -14.03
N ASP A 73 -18.26 29.70 -15.06
CA ASP A 73 -18.63 30.37 -16.32
C ASP A 73 -19.80 31.35 -16.16
N LYS A 74 -20.76 31.04 -15.27
CA LYS A 74 -21.84 31.97 -14.87
C LYS A 74 -21.32 33.25 -14.20
N ARG A 75 -20.12 33.25 -13.61
CA ARG A 75 -19.46 34.48 -13.12
C ARG A 75 -18.85 35.33 -14.23
N LEU A 76 -18.64 34.79 -15.43
CA LEU A 76 -18.02 35.49 -16.57
C LEU A 76 -19.02 36.02 -17.61
N THR A 77 -20.29 35.60 -17.60
CA THR A 77 -21.30 36.05 -18.59
C THR A 77 -22.67 36.38 -17.98
N SER A 78 -22.81 37.57 -17.38
CA SER A 78 -24.14 38.10 -17.03
C SER A 78 -24.88 38.68 -18.26
N LYS A 79 -25.38 37.81 -19.15
CA LYS A 79 -26.35 38.22 -20.18
C LYS A 79 -27.36 37.10 -20.52
N ARG A 80 -28.52 37.21 -19.85
CA ARG A 80 -29.85 36.65 -20.16
C ARG A 80 -29.94 35.60 -21.28
N ARG A 81 -30.33 34.37 -20.91
CA ARG A 81 -31.44 33.67 -21.56
C ARG A 81 -32.19 32.81 -20.53
N LYS A 82 -33.48 33.10 -20.32
CA LYS A 82 -34.39 32.21 -19.58
C LYS A 82 -34.65 30.99 -20.47
N VAL A 83 -34.42 29.79 -19.94
CA VAL A 83 -35.02 28.55 -20.46
C VAL A 83 -35.72 27.90 -19.28
N VAL A 84 -37.00 27.55 -19.48
CA VAL A 84 -37.86 26.97 -18.45
C VAL A 84 -37.59 25.48 -18.38
N SER A 85 -37.02 25.03 -17.26
CA SER A 85 -36.95 23.61 -16.85
C SER A 85 -36.79 23.56 -15.32
N SER A 86 -37.77 24.14 -14.62
CA SER A 86 -37.76 24.30 -13.17
C SER A 86 -38.62 23.26 -12.48
N CYS A 87 -37.97 22.22 -11.97
CA CYS A 87 -38.18 21.68 -10.61
C CYS A 87 -37.00 20.76 -10.28
N THR A 88 -36.81 19.67 -11.04
CA THR A 88 -35.77 18.65 -10.78
C THR A 88 -34.34 19.20 -10.76
N LEU A 89 -33.96 20.07 -11.72
CA LEU A 89 -32.63 20.71 -11.76
C LEU A 89 -32.35 21.64 -10.56
N SER A 90 -33.39 22.18 -9.92
CA SER A 90 -33.25 23.13 -8.80
C SER A 90 -32.86 22.42 -7.51
N GLU A 91 -33.47 21.27 -7.23
CA GLU A 91 -33.21 20.46 -6.03
C GLU A 91 -31.82 19.81 -6.10
N HIS A 92 -31.46 19.23 -7.26
CA HIS A 92 -30.12 18.70 -7.50
C HIS A 92 -29.04 19.80 -7.38
N SER A 93 -29.33 21.01 -7.87
CA SER A 93 -28.42 22.16 -7.72
C SER A 93 -28.26 22.58 -6.25
N ARG A 94 -29.30 22.49 -5.43
CA ARG A 94 -29.23 22.79 -3.98
C ARG A 94 -28.48 21.70 -3.22
N ALA A 95 -28.73 20.44 -3.53
CA ALA A 95 -28.02 19.30 -2.92
C ALA A 95 -26.51 19.36 -3.21
N VAL A 96 -26.11 19.60 -4.46
CA VAL A 96 -24.69 19.80 -4.82
C VAL A 96 -24.10 21.03 -4.13
N GLU A 97 -24.84 22.13 -4.03
CA GLU A 97 -24.36 23.34 -3.33
C GLU A 97 -24.18 23.11 -1.83
N LEU A 98 -25.05 22.35 -1.16
CA LEU A 98 -24.89 21.92 0.23
C LEU A 98 -23.66 21.01 0.41
N VAL A 99 -23.49 20.03 -0.47
CA VAL A 99 -22.33 19.12 -0.44
C VAL A 99 -21.01 19.87 -0.66
N VAL A 100 -20.96 20.79 -1.64
CA VAL A 100 -19.74 21.59 -1.92
C VAL A 100 -19.47 22.64 -0.84
N SER A 101 -20.50 23.10 -0.13
CA SER A 101 -20.35 24.08 0.98
C SER A 101 -20.02 23.41 2.32
N ASN A 102 -20.04 22.07 2.40
CA ASN A 102 -19.68 21.30 3.58
C ASN A 102 -18.34 20.58 3.35
N GLU A 103 -17.29 21.09 3.98
CA GLU A 103 -15.91 20.58 3.91
C GLU A 103 -15.79 19.08 4.24
N ASP A 104 -16.53 18.60 5.24
CA ASP A 104 -16.45 17.21 5.70
C ASP A 104 -17.08 16.25 4.68
N LEU A 105 -18.29 16.58 4.19
CA LEU A 105 -18.97 15.81 3.14
C LEU A 105 -18.16 15.83 1.84
N LEU A 106 -17.64 17.00 1.44
CA LEU A 106 -16.80 17.13 0.26
C LEU A 106 -15.53 16.28 0.38
N THR A 107 -14.87 16.32 1.55
CA THR A 107 -13.68 15.51 1.85
C THR A 107 -13.97 14.02 1.80
N GLU A 108 -15.10 13.57 2.36
CA GLU A 108 -15.51 12.16 2.35
C GLU A 108 -15.75 11.66 0.92
N ILE A 109 -16.49 12.40 0.10
CA ILE A 109 -16.79 12.05 -1.29
C ILE A 109 -15.51 11.99 -2.13
N ILE A 110 -14.66 13.02 -2.03
CA ILE A 110 -13.40 13.09 -2.78
C ILE A 110 -12.45 11.97 -2.32
N SER A 111 -12.48 11.54 -1.06
CA SER A 111 -11.66 10.41 -0.56
C SER A 111 -11.98 9.08 -1.25
N LEU A 112 -13.19 8.88 -1.75
CA LEU A 112 -13.62 7.66 -2.44
C LEU A 112 -13.19 7.61 -3.92
N VAL A 113 -12.81 8.74 -4.51
CA VAL A 113 -12.41 8.81 -5.93
C VAL A 113 -10.95 8.32 -6.10
N PRO A 114 -10.62 7.52 -7.14
CA PRO A 114 -9.24 7.11 -7.42
C PRO A 114 -8.27 8.30 -7.63
N ALA A 115 -6.98 8.09 -7.36
CA ALA A 115 -6.01 9.19 -7.32
C ALA A 115 -5.81 9.90 -8.67
N LYS A 116 -5.85 9.20 -9.81
CA LYS A 116 -5.67 9.82 -11.14
C LYS A 116 -6.75 10.86 -11.49
N PRO A 117 -8.06 10.59 -11.34
CA PRO A 117 -9.10 11.63 -11.43
C PRO A 117 -8.88 12.80 -10.47
N LEU A 118 -8.50 12.53 -9.21
CA LEU A 118 -8.25 13.59 -8.22
C LEU A 118 -7.13 14.56 -8.63
N LEU A 119 -6.09 14.07 -9.31
CA LEU A 119 -5.05 14.93 -9.88
C LEU A 119 -5.59 15.88 -10.96
N LYS A 120 -6.61 15.48 -11.73
CA LYS A 120 -7.32 16.37 -12.64
C LYS A 120 -8.16 17.39 -11.87
N PHE A 121 -8.81 16.99 -10.78
CA PHE A 121 -9.66 17.91 -10.00
C PHE A 121 -8.90 19.06 -9.35
N LYS A 122 -7.57 18.94 -9.19
CA LYS A 122 -6.71 20.08 -8.84
C LYS A 122 -6.77 21.25 -9.85
N SER A 123 -7.34 21.09 -11.04
CA SER A 123 -7.57 22.20 -11.99
C SER A 123 -8.91 22.92 -11.76
N VAL A 124 -9.88 22.30 -11.11
CA VAL A 124 -11.29 22.76 -11.04
C VAL A 124 -11.43 24.02 -10.21
N SER A 125 -10.87 24.06 -8.99
CA SER A 125 -10.84 25.27 -8.18
C SER A 125 -9.62 25.34 -7.25
N LYS A 126 -9.36 26.54 -6.71
CA LYS A 126 -8.29 26.74 -5.70
C LYS A 126 -8.54 25.93 -4.44
N HIS A 127 -9.81 25.80 -4.04
CA HIS A 127 -10.22 25.06 -2.85
C HIS A 127 -9.92 23.55 -3.01
N TRP A 128 -10.39 22.93 -4.10
CA TRP A 128 -10.12 21.52 -4.40
C TRP A 128 -8.61 21.24 -4.56
N ARG A 129 -7.87 22.17 -5.17
CA ARG A 129 -6.40 22.08 -5.25
C ARG A 129 -5.74 22.06 -3.87
N SER A 130 -6.23 22.87 -2.94
CA SER A 130 -5.74 22.90 -1.55
C SER A 130 -6.02 21.57 -0.86
N LEU A 131 -7.29 21.13 -0.85
CA LEU A 131 -7.73 19.89 -0.20
C LEU A 131 -6.96 18.66 -0.71
N ILE A 132 -6.88 18.45 -2.02
CA ILE A 132 -6.22 17.27 -2.61
C ILE A 132 -4.68 17.39 -2.54
N SER A 133 -4.12 18.52 -2.10
CA SER A 133 -2.67 18.69 -1.89
C SER A 133 -2.26 18.69 -0.42
N ASP A 134 -3.23 18.58 0.50
CA ASP A 134 -2.97 18.43 1.92
C ASP A 134 -2.44 17.02 2.26
N LEU A 135 -1.52 16.94 3.22
CA LEU A 135 -0.88 15.69 3.63
C LEU A 135 -1.84 14.78 4.40
N LYS A 136 -2.71 15.34 5.25
CA LYS A 136 -3.71 14.58 6.00
C LYS A 136 -4.79 14.03 5.07
N PHE A 137 -5.18 14.79 4.04
CA PHE A 137 -6.03 14.27 2.95
C PHE A 137 -5.36 13.09 2.24
N ALA A 138 -4.08 13.19 1.86
CA ALA A 138 -3.37 12.10 1.18
C ALA A 138 -3.27 10.81 2.03
N SER A 139 -2.97 10.92 3.33
CA SER A 139 -3.02 9.78 4.26
C SER A 139 -4.43 9.20 4.42
N ASN A 140 -5.45 10.05 4.60
CA ASN A 140 -6.83 9.60 4.72
C ASN A 140 -7.32 8.88 3.45
N HIS A 141 -6.97 9.40 2.27
CA HIS A 141 -7.28 8.79 0.98
C HIS A 141 -6.63 7.40 0.83
N ALA A 142 -5.37 7.25 1.25
CA ALA A 142 -4.67 5.97 1.24
C ALA A 142 -5.33 4.93 2.16
N CYS A 143 -5.86 5.34 3.32
CA CYS A 143 -6.56 4.45 4.26
C CYS A 143 -7.98 4.09 3.82
N ARG A 144 -8.72 5.05 3.27
CA ARG A 144 -10.17 4.91 3.03
C ARG A 144 -10.50 4.39 1.65
N ASN A 145 -9.69 4.68 0.64
CA ASN A 145 -10.01 4.29 -0.73
C ASN A 145 -9.71 2.80 -0.93
N PRO A 146 -10.69 1.95 -1.32
CA PRO A 146 -10.44 0.53 -1.56
C PRO A 146 -9.34 0.29 -2.59
N SER A 147 -9.22 1.19 -3.58
CA SER A 147 -8.23 1.10 -4.67
C SER A 147 -6.81 1.44 -4.23
N SER A 148 -6.63 2.24 -3.16
CA SER A 148 -5.31 2.63 -2.65
C SER A 148 -4.54 1.49 -1.97
N SER A 149 -5.15 0.30 -1.85
CA SER A 149 -4.49 -0.94 -1.43
C SER A 149 -4.36 -1.99 -2.55
N LEU A 150 -4.96 -1.73 -3.72
CA LEU A 150 -4.93 -2.66 -4.84
C LEU A 150 -3.68 -2.43 -5.69
N ILE A 151 -2.96 -3.52 -5.95
CA ILE A 151 -1.78 -3.52 -6.81
C ILE A 151 -2.27 -3.41 -8.27
N SER A 152 -2.34 -2.18 -8.77
CA SER A 152 -2.82 -1.82 -10.11
C SER A 152 -1.93 -2.35 -11.25
N GLY A 153 -0.70 -2.76 -10.95
CA GLY A 153 0.18 -3.46 -11.87
C GLY A 153 1.59 -3.69 -11.32
N LEU A 154 2.49 -4.16 -12.18
CA LEU A 154 3.87 -4.49 -11.83
C LEU A 154 4.83 -3.82 -12.81
N TYR A 155 5.94 -3.27 -12.29
CA TYR A 155 7.14 -2.94 -13.06
C TYR A 155 8.20 -4.00 -12.83
N PHE A 156 8.99 -4.35 -13.86
CA PHE A 156 10.03 -5.35 -13.73
C PHE A 156 11.12 -5.19 -14.81
N TYR A 157 12.31 -5.71 -14.51
CA TYR A 157 13.42 -5.79 -15.45
C TYR A 157 13.53 -7.17 -16.08
N HIS A 158 13.65 -7.24 -17.41
CA HIS A 158 14.04 -8.47 -18.10
C HIS A 158 15.57 -8.63 -18.08
N ARG A 159 16.09 -9.84 -17.91
CA ARG A 159 17.54 -10.13 -18.05
C ARG A 159 18.01 -9.79 -19.49
N PRO A 160 19.23 -9.27 -19.70
CA PRO A 160 20.22 -8.87 -18.70
C PRO A 160 20.05 -7.41 -18.23
N TRP A 161 18.92 -7.10 -17.56
CA TRP A 161 18.60 -5.83 -16.90
C TRP A 161 18.38 -4.64 -17.86
N VAL A 162 18.31 -4.90 -19.17
CA VAL A 162 18.32 -3.87 -20.22
C VAL A 162 16.93 -3.29 -20.47
N THR A 163 15.86 -4.10 -20.42
CA THR A 163 14.51 -3.65 -20.72
C THR A 163 13.65 -3.55 -19.45
N PHE A 164 13.20 -2.33 -19.17
CA PHE A 164 12.19 -2.05 -18.15
C PHE A 164 10.81 -2.27 -18.76
N LYS A 165 10.08 -3.27 -18.28
CA LYS A 165 8.74 -3.65 -18.76
C LYS A 165 7.72 -3.36 -17.65
N SER A 166 6.44 -3.29 -18.04
CA SER A 166 5.36 -3.07 -17.09
C SER A 166 4.11 -3.84 -17.52
N VAL A 167 3.30 -4.30 -16.57
CA VAL A 167 2.07 -5.07 -16.84
C VAL A 167 0.95 -4.62 -15.90
N SER A 168 -0.21 -4.31 -16.46
CA SER A 168 -1.37 -3.92 -15.67
C SER A 168 -2.10 -5.14 -15.08
N LEU A 169 -2.64 -4.94 -13.89
CA LEU A 169 -3.58 -5.84 -13.23
C LEU A 169 -4.98 -5.18 -13.16
N HIS A 170 -6.00 -5.97 -12.85
CA HIS A 170 -7.39 -5.53 -12.64
C HIS A 170 -8.06 -4.73 -13.78
N GLY A 171 -7.45 -4.68 -14.98
CA GLY A 171 -8.06 -4.08 -16.17
C GLY A 171 -7.78 -2.59 -16.36
N HIS A 172 -6.77 -2.00 -15.71
CA HIS A 172 -6.30 -0.68 -16.13
C HIS A 172 -5.73 -0.75 -17.56
N PRO A 173 -5.90 0.28 -18.41
CA PRO A 173 -5.43 0.25 -19.79
C PRO A 173 -3.90 0.27 -19.89
N SER A 174 -3.23 0.97 -18.98
CA SER A 174 -1.77 1.02 -18.87
C SER A 174 -1.30 1.55 -17.50
N LEU A 175 -0.04 1.27 -17.18
CA LEU A 175 0.68 1.86 -16.05
C LEU A 175 1.25 3.24 -16.43
N PRO A 176 1.48 4.16 -15.46
CA PRO A 176 2.16 5.41 -15.72
C PRO A 176 3.56 5.22 -16.32
N THR A 177 3.87 5.95 -17.40
CA THR A 177 5.22 5.95 -17.98
C THR A 177 6.18 6.71 -17.06
N LEU A 178 7.37 6.16 -16.84
CA LEU A 178 8.40 6.80 -16.00
C LEU A 178 9.28 7.82 -16.75
N ALA A 179 8.79 8.35 -17.88
CA ALA A 179 9.52 9.30 -18.73
C ALA A 179 9.83 10.63 -18.03
N PHE A 180 9.09 10.98 -16.97
CA PHE A 180 9.38 12.14 -16.13
C PHE A 180 10.72 12.01 -15.37
N LEU A 181 11.29 10.81 -15.27
CA LEU A 181 12.62 10.54 -14.73
C LEU A 181 13.73 10.58 -15.80
N ASP A 182 13.41 10.62 -17.10
CA ASP A 182 14.40 10.56 -18.18
C ASP A 182 15.52 11.61 -18.09
N PRO A 183 15.31 12.85 -17.60
CA PRO A 183 16.39 13.80 -17.35
C PRO A 183 17.47 13.27 -16.39
N LEU A 184 17.11 12.38 -15.46
CA LEU A 184 18.02 11.78 -14.46
C LEU A 184 18.67 10.48 -14.98
N ARG A 185 18.07 9.86 -16.00
CA ARG A 185 18.47 8.57 -16.57
C ARG A 185 19.42 8.68 -17.77
N LYS A 186 19.64 9.89 -18.30
CA LYS A 186 20.55 10.12 -19.44
C LYS A 186 22.00 9.78 -19.07
N GLY A 187 22.49 8.67 -19.61
CA GLY A 187 23.86 8.20 -19.41
C GLY A 187 24.12 7.47 -18.09
N SER A 188 23.07 7.06 -17.37
CA SER A 188 23.19 6.33 -16.09
C SER A 188 22.49 4.98 -16.12
N GLU A 189 23.11 3.99 -15.47
CA GLU A 189 22.46 2.73 -15.11
C GLU A 189 21.50 2.95 -13.93
N SER A 190 20.42 3.71 -14.14
CA SER A 190 19.40 3.89 -13.12
C SER A 190 18.50 2.67 -13.01
N ARG A 191 18.38 2.13 -11.80
CA ARG A 191 17.64 0.90 -11.48
C ARG A 191 16.58 1.20 -10.42
N VAL A 192 15.44 0.52 -10.48
CA VAL A 192 14.53 0.47 -9.31
C VAL A 192 15.18 -0.43 -8.27
N GLU A 193 15.19 0.01 -7.01
CA GLU A 193 15.66 -0.78 -5.87
C GLU A 193 14.49 -1.38 -5.09
N ASP A 194 13.42 -0.61 -4.88
CA ASP A 194 12.24 -1.05 -4.12
C ASP A 194 10.95 -0.31 -4.50
N SER A 195 9.81 -0.85 -4.04
CA SER A 195 8.46 -0.29 -4.19
C SER A 195 7.64 -0.47 -2.93
N CYS A 196 7.04 0.60 -2.40
CA CYS A 196 6.22 0.54 -1.18
C CYS A 196 5.07 1.56 -1.24
N ASN A 197 3.81 1.10 -1.08
CA ASN A 197 2.62 1.95 -0.93
C ASN A 197 2.52 3.13 -1.94
N GLY A 198 2.74 2.81 -3.22
CA GLY A 198 2.66 3.73 -4.36
C GLY A 198 3.93 4.54 -4.65
N LEU A 199 4.95 4.41 -3.81
CA LEU A 199 6.28 4.99 -4.03
C LEU A 199 7.21 3.97 -4.70
N LEU A 200 8.09 4.46 -5.58
CA LEU A 200 9.24 3.72 -6.13
C LEU A 200 10.54 4.39 -5.71
N LEU A 201 11.54 3.58 -5.37
CA LEU A 201 12.90 4.01 -5.07
C LEU A 201 13.82 3.61 -6.21
N PHE A 202 14.59 4.57 -6.70
CA PHE A 202 15.60 4.39 -7.73
C PHE A 202 17.00 4.63 -7.17
N SER A 203 17.96 3.84 -7.63
CA SER A 203 19.37 4.18 -7.54
C SER A 203 19.86 4.83 -8.85
N ASN A 204 20.87 5.68 -8.74
CA ASN A 204 21.70 6.12 -9.85
C ASN A 204 23.05 5.42 -9.75
N GLY A 205 23.21 4.32 -10.51
CA GLY A 205 24.37 3.43 -10.41
C GLY A 205 25.73 4.12 -10.60
N GLY A 206 25.79 5.26 -11.27
CA GLY A 206 27.04 6.01 -11.46
C GLY A 206 27.39 7.02 -10.35
N LYS A 207 26.43 7.40 -9.48
CA LYS A 207 26.60 8.56 -8.58
C LYS A 207 26.29 8.32 -7.10
N LYS A 208 25.75 7.15 -6.73
CA LYS A 208 25.26 6.85 -5.35
C LYS A 208 24.14 7.79 -4.90
N GLU A 209 23.41 8.36 -5.86
CA GLU A 209 22.22 9.15 -5.62
C GLU A 209 21.01 8.21 -5.55
N TYR A 210 20.08 8.49 -4.64
CA TYR A 210 18.79 7.81 -4.57
C TYR A 210 17.70 8.79 -4.93
N ILE A 211 16.68 8.31 -5.64
CA ILE A 211 15.53 9.11 -6.06
C ILE A 211 14.26 8.39 -5.61
N VAL A 212 13.41 9.06 -4.85
CA VAL A 212 12.06 8.56 -4.54
C VAL A 212 11.08 9.24 -5.49
N CYS A 213 10.15 8.48 -6.07
CA CYS A 213 9.11 9.03 -6.94
C CYS A 213 7.75 8.36 -6.73
N ASN A 214 6.70 9.10 -7.06
CA ASN A 214 5.34 8.60 -7.13
C ASN A 214 4.90 8.64 -8.60
N PRO A 215 4.82 7.50 -9.30
CA PRO A 215 4.42 7.45 -10.72
C PRO A 215 3.01 7.96 -10.99
N THR A 216 2.12 7.96 -9.99
CA THR A 216 0.76 8.49 -10.11
C THR A 216 0.78 10.01 -10.22
N THR A 217 1.55 10.68 -9.35
CA THR A 217 1.64 12.15 -9.30
C THR A 217 2.71 12.72 -10.22
N GLN A 218 3.56 11.86 -10.80
CA GLN A 218 4.73 12.19 -11.62
C GLN A 218 5.73 13.13 -10.93
N LYS A 219 5.76 13.08 -9.59
CA LYS A 219 6.73 13.80 -8.76
C LYS A 219 7.88 12.88 -8.36
N TYR A 220 9.06 13.47 -8.22
CA TYR A 220 10.24 12.84 -7.67
C TYR A 220 11.04 13.81 -6.80
N ILE A 221 11.88 13.26 -5.93
CA ILE A 221 12.89 13.99 -5.18
C ILE A 221 14.18 13.18 -5.19
N ALA A 222 15.31 13.85 -5.43
CA ALA A 222 16.63 13.27 -5.22
C ALA A 222 17.01 13.43 -3.74
N LEU A 223 17.37 12.32 -3.09
CA LEU A 223 17.76 12.34 -1.69
C LEU A 223 19.15 13.01 -1.55
N PRO A 224 19.41 13.72 -0.44
CA PRO A 224 20.75 14.22 -0.15
C PRO A 224 21.74 13.05 -0.06
N GLN A 225 23.00 13.28 -0.39
CA GLN A 225 24.03 12.25 -0.23
C GLN A 225 24.24 11.95 1.26
N HIS A 226 24.26 10.68 1.66
CA HIS A 226 24.68 10.30 3.01
C HIS A 226 26.18 10.58 3.17
N GLY A 227 26.61 11.19 4.28
CA GLY A 227 27.98 11.69 4.47
C GLY A 227 29.09 10.63 4.50
N ALA A 228 28.76 9.34 4.42
CA ALA A 228 29.72 8.24 4.46
C ALA A 228 30.47 8.03 3.12
N SER A 229 31.80 7.93 3.20
CA SER A 229 32.68 7.52 2.09
C SER A 229 32.48 6.03 1.77
N THR A 230 31.44 5.76 0.98
CA THR A 230 30.94 4.41 0.72
C THR A 230 31.68 3.73 -0.43
N THR A 231 32.85 3.14 -0.17
CA THR A 231 33.45 2.16 -1.08
C THR A 231 32.59 0.89 -1.23
N TYR A 232 31.55 0.73 -0.39
CA TYR A 232 30.77 -0.49 -0.19
C TYR A 232 29.42 -0.57 -0.92
N THR A 233 28.98 0.47 -1.63
CA THR A 233 27.67 0.49 -2.35
C THR A 233 27.54 -0.56 -3.46
N TYR A 234 28.64 -1.17 -3.89
CA TYR A 234 28.65 -2.26 -4.88
C TYR A 234 28.76 -3.66 -4.24
N SER A 235 28.65 -3.78 -2.91
CA SER A 235 28.62 -5.07 -2.22
C SER A 235 27.32 -5.83 -2.57
N PRO A 236 27.36 -7.14 -2.86
CA PRO A 236 26.14 -7.94 -3.03
C PRO A 236 25.29 -8.02 -1.75
N ASN A 237 25.86 -7.63 -0.60
CA ASN A 237 25.16 -7.56 0.69
C ASN A 237 24.67 -6.14 1.04
N PHE A 238 24.73 -5.20 0.08
CA PHE A 238 24.11 -3.89 0.17
C PHE A 238 22.69 -3.92 -0.42
N GLY A 239 21.79 -3.06 0.07
CA GLY A 239 20.55 -2.75 -0.63
C GLY A 239 19.81 -1.56 -0.04
N ALA A 240 18.91 -0.99 -0.84
CA ALA A 240 18.15 0.21 -0.53
C ALA A 240 16.64 -0.11 -0.55
N TYR A 241 15.92 0.30 0.49
CA TYR A 241 14.54 -0.12 0.73
C TYR A 241 13.64 1.06 1.12
N LEU A 242 12.38 0.99 0.71
CA LEU A 242 11.35 1.93 1.14
C LEU A 242 10.64 1.42 2.39
N ALA A 243 10.42 2.32 3.33
CA ALA A 243 9.59 2.09 4.50
C ALA A 243 8.54 3.20 4.58
N PHE A 244 7.31 2.87 4.16
CA PHE A 244 6.23 3.83 4.11
C PHE A 244 4.90 3.15 4.44
N ASP A 245 4.22 3.65 5.47
CA ASP A 245 2.89 3.20 5.88
C ASP A 245 2.00 4.44 5.97
N PRO A 246 1.25 4.79 4.89
CA PRO A 246 0.46 6.02 4.84
C PRO A 246 -0.65 6.07 5.91
N SER A 247 -0.98 4.92 6.53
CA SER A 247 -1.93 4.83 7.64
C SER A 247 -1.37 5.26 8.99
N LYS A 248 -0.04 5.35 9.10
CA LYS A 248 0.66 5.76 10.33
C LYS A 248 1.32 7.14 10.21
N SER A 249 1.85 7.46 9.02
CA SER A 249 2.56 8.71 8.78
C SER A 249 2.44 9.15 7.31
N PRO A 250 2.29 10.45 7.01
CA PRO A 250 2.45 10.94 5.65
C PRO A 250 3.90 10.86 5.15
N TYR A 251 4.88 10.67 6.06
CA TYR A 251 6.30 10.67 5.74
C TYR A 251 6.83 9.24 5.49
N TYR A 252 7.52 9.05 4.38
CA TYR A 252 8.29 7.84 4.08
C TYR A 252 9.70 7.92 4.66
N LYS A 253 10.30 6.75 4.88
CA LYS A 253 11.72 6.57 5.19
C LYS A 253 12.38 5.75 4.08
N VAL A 254 13.66 6.00 3.84
CA VAL A 254 14.50 5.16 2.97
C VAL A 254 15.62 4.57 3.82
N VAL A 255 15.76 3.25 3.76
CA VAL A 255 16.72 2.51 4.57
C VAL A 255 17.75 1.87 3.65
N LEU A 256 19.01 2.27 3.80
CA LEU A 256 20.15 1.62 3.17
C LEU A 256 20.76 0.67 4.19
N LEU A 257 20.86 -0.61 3.85
CA LEU A 257 21.43 -1.64 4.72
C LEU A 257 22.69 -2.21 4.06
N SER A 258 23.81 -2.15 4.78
CA SER A 258 25.07 -2.76 4.39
C SER A 258 25.52 -3.75 5.46
N TYR A 259 25.75 -5.00 5.08
CA TYR A 259 26.38 -5.99 5.96
C TYR A 259 27.91 -5.90 5.86
N HIS A 260 28.59 -5.78 7.00
CA HIS A 260 30.04 -5.72 7.11
C HIS A 260 30.62 -6.96 7.80
N CYS A 261 31.66 -7.52 7.19
CA CYS A 261 32.48 -8.58 7.74
C CYS A 261 33.96 -8.32 7.38
N GLY A 262 34.76 -7.86 8.33
CA GLY A 262 36.20 -7.72 8.15
C GLY A 262 36.89 -9.08 7.99
N TYR A 263 37.92 -9.15 7.15
CA TYR A 263 38.74 -10.37 7.01
C TYR A 263 39.48 -10.65 8.33
N GLY A 264 39.08 -11.71 9.03
CA GLY A 264 39.63 -12.07 10.35
C GLY A 264 38.93 -11.42 11.54
N GLU A 265 37.89 -10.62 11.33
CA GLU A 265 37.11 -10.04 12.43
C GLU A 265 36.01 -10.99 12.94
N ILE A 266 35.84 -11.04 14.27
CA ILE A 266 34.79 -11.83 14.93
C ILE A 266 33.45 -11.05 14.91
N SER A 267 33.52 -9.73 15.01
CA SER A 267 32.36 -8.83 14.99
C SER A 267 31.85 -8.59 13.58
N ARG A 268 30.58 -8.95 13.35
CA ARG A 268 29.83 -8.62 12.13
C ARG A 268 28.77 -7.58 12.48
N SER A 269 28.54 -6.62 11.59
CA SER A 269 27.61 -5.52 11.81
C SER A 269 26.74 -5.25 10.58
N TYR A 270 25.52 -4.81 10.83
CA TYR A 270 24.75 -4.05 9.86
C TYR A 270 25.02 -2.57 10.09
N HIS A 271 25.49 -1.89 9.04
CA HIS A 271 25.55 -0.45 8.93
C HIS A 271 24.27 -0.02 8.22
N ILE A 272 23.42 0.72 8.93
CA ILE A 272 22.08 1.08 8.48
C ILE A 272 21.99 2.60 8.41
N TYR A 273 21.68 3.14 7.23
CA TYR A 273 21.39 4.57 7.05
C TYR A 273 19.89 4.74 6.83
N ILE A 274 19.26 5.56 7.66
CA ILE A 274 17.81 5.83 7.64
C ILE A 274 17.62 7.29 7.24
N TYR A 275 17.12 7.54 6.04
CA TYR A 275 16.60 8.84 5.63
C TYR A 275 15.15 8.99 6.11
N SER A 276 14.80 10.15 6.66
CA SER A 276 13.40 10.53 6.90
C SER A 276 13.02 11.71 6.01
N SER A 277 11.90 11.59 5.30
CA SER A 277 11.32 12.70 4.52
C SER A 277 10.77 13.83 5.40
N GLU A 278 10.48 13.56 6.67
CA GLU A 278 10.04 14.56 7.65
C GLU A 278 11.15 15.55 8.02
N SER A 279 12.37 15.04 8.30
CA SER A 279 13.53 15.85 8.69
C SER A 279 14.46 16.17 7.52
N ALA A 280 14.17 15.62 6.33
CA ALA A 280 15.01 15.65 5.13
C ALA A 280 16.48 15.25 5.38
N SER A 281 16.74 14.38 6.35
CA SER A 281 18.08 14.06 6.85
C SER A 281 18.32 12.56 7.03
N TRP A 282 19.59 12.18 7.03
CA TRP A 282 20.06 10.81 7.30
C TRP A 282 20.45 10.63 8.77
N LYS A 283 20.04 9.50 9.35
CA LYS A 283 20.58 8.96 10.60
C LYS A 283 21.38 7.68 10.30
N GLU A 284 22.50 7.49 10.98
CA GLU A 284 23.30 6.26 10.93
C GLU A 284 23.04 5.43 12.19
N VAL A 285 22.87 4.12 12.00
CA VAL A 285 22.60 3.14 13.05
C VAL A 285 23.49 1.92 12.81
N HIS A 286 24.14 1.44 13.87
CA HIS A 286 24.98 0.24 13.84
C HIS A 286 24.37 -0.83 14.74
N VAL A 287 24.06 -2.00 14.18
CA VAL A 287 23.58 -3.15 14.96
C VAL A 287 24.43 -4.38 14.67
N LYS A 288 24.59 -5.26 15.67
CA LYS A 288 25.33 -6.51 15.52
C LYS A 288 24.58 -7.46 14.57
N ALA A 289 25.28 -8.08 13.63
CA ALA A 289 24.69 -8.97 12.63
C ALA A 289 24.98 -10.47 12.93
N PRO A 290 24.19 -11.41 12.36
CA PRO A 290 24.48 -12.85 12.37
C PRO A 290 25.73 -13.23 11.56
N ILE A 291 26.06 -14.52 11.53
CA ILE A 291 27.25 -15.08 10.85
C ILE A 291 27.20 -14.91 9.33
N VAL A 292 26.03 -15.10 8.72
CA VAL A 292 25.80 -14.95 7.28
C VAL A 292 24.94 -13.72 7.03
N GLY A 293 25.31 -12.96 6.01
CA GLY A 293 24.54 -11.81 5.56
C GLY A 293 23.14 -12.17 5.04
N PRO A 294 22.28 -11.15 4.89
CA PRO A 294 20.90 -11.32 4.46
C PRO A 294 20.87 -11.70 2.98
N TYR A 295 19.93 -12.58 2.59
CA TYR A 295 19.77 -13.01 1.20
C TYR A 295 18.35 -12.84 0.70
N GLY A 296 18.18 -12.82 -0.62
CA GLY A 296 16.89 -12.65 -1.28
C GLY A 296 16.28 -11.25 -1.10
N ARG A 297 14.95 -11.18 -1.20
CA ARG A 297 14.18 -9.93 -1.08
C ARG A 297 14.03 -9.51 0.38
N ARG A 298 14.13 -8.21 0.64
CA ARG A 298 13.79 -7.57 1.92
C ARG A 298 12.41 -6.93 1.75
N VAL A 299 11.58 -6.93 2.78
CA VAL A 299 10.17 -6.51 2.68
C VAL A 299 9.82 -5.63 3.87
N PHE A 300 9.39 -4.39 3.61
CA PHE A 300 8.79 -3.56 4.65
C PHE A 300 7.40 -4.08 5.01
N TRP A 301 7.19 -4.41 6.27
CA TRP A 301 5.91 -4.83 6.80
C TRP A 301 5.83 -4.57 8.31
N ASN A 302 4.65 -4.13 8.78
CA ASN A 302 4.38 -3.89 10.20
C ASN A 302 5.41 -2.98 10.93
N GLY A 303 5.96 -1.96 10.26
CA GLY A 303 6.93 -1.01 10.84
C GLY A 303 8.39 -1.50 10.88
N ALA A 304 8.68 -2.68 10.35
CA ALA A 304 10.03 -3.23 10.24
C ALA A 304 10.34 -3.66 8.80
N ILE A 305 11.63 -3.72 8.45
CA ILE A 305 12.09 -4.39 7.23
C ILE A 305 12.44 -5.82 7.62
N HIS A 306 11.81 -6.79 6.95
CA HIS A 306 11.95 -8.22 7.20
C HIS A 306 12.79 -8.87 6.11
N TRP A 307 13.60 -9.86 6.46
CA TRP A 307 14.39 -10.65 5.52
C TRP A 307 14.71 -12.04 6.07
N MET A 308 15.39 -12.82 5.23
CA MET A 308 15.94 -14.11 5.61
C MET A 308 17.47 -14.06 5.55
N SER A 309 18.10 -14.70 6.52
CA SER A 309 19.55 -14.90 6.62
C SER A 309 19.81 -16.36 7.01
N HIS A 310 21.07 -16.74 7.10
CA HIS A 310 21.46 -18.09 7.50
C HIS A 310 22.26 -18.07 8.80
N ASP A 311 22.00 -19.05 9.64
CA ASP A 311 22.92 -19.58 10.64
C ASP A 311 23.45 -20.93 10.14
N ASP A 312 24.51 -21.45 10.76
CA ASP A 312 25.30 -22.61 10.29
C ASP A 312 24.46 -23.83 9.88
N ASN A 313 23.28 -24.01 10.48
CA ASN A 313 22.34 -25.09 10.15
C ASN A 313 20.87 -24.65 9.99
N HIS A 314 20.54 -23.36 9.93
CA HIS A 314 19.14 -22.90 9.89
C HIS A 314 18.94 -21.64 9.03
N ILE A 315 17.80 -21.54 8.34
CA ILE A 315 17.31 -20.23 7.86
C ILE A 315 16.78 -19.44 9.07
N LEU A 316 17.28 -18.22 9.24
CA LEU A 316 16.79 -17.24 10.21
C LEU A 316 15.78 -16.31 9.56
N PHE A 317 14.80 -15.86 10.35
CA PHE A 317 13.92 -14.77 9.99
C PHE A 317 14.27 -13.55 10.85
N GLU A 318 14.71 -12.48 10.20
CA GLU A 318 15.15 -11.25 10.86
C GLU A 318 14.24 -10.09 10.49
N SER A 319 14.06 -9.18 11.43
CA SER A 319 13.40 -7.90 11.18
C SER A 319 14.10 -6.76 11.91
N PHE A 320 14.34 -5.66 11.21
CA PHE A 320 14.83 -4.41 11.81
C PHE A 320 13.65 -3.44 11.96
N ASN A 321 13.28 -3.15 13.20
CA ASN A 321 12.29 -2.12 13.51
C ASN A 321 12.95 -0.75 13.34
N ILE A 322 12.39 0.07 12.46
CA ILE A 322 13.02 1.32 12.01
C ILE A 322 12.89 2.43 13.05
N ASP A 323 11.81 2.44 13.83
CA ASP A 323 11.53 3.47 14.82
C ASP A 323 12.18 3.15 16.18
N ALA A 324 12.23 1.88 16.54
CA ALA A 324 12.91 1.40 17.74
C ALA A 324 14.42 1.17 17.54
N GLU A 325 14.89 1.10 16.29
CA GLU A 325 16.28 0.83 15.90
C GLU A 325 16.82 -0.52 16.41
N ILE A 326 15.92 -1.47 16.64
CA ILE A 326 16.21 -2.82 17.16
C ILE A 326 16.15 -3.84 16.02
N LEU A 327 17.23 -4.58 15.84
CA LEU A 327 17.24 -5.84 15.11
C LEU A 327 16.66 -6.94 16.00
N THR A 328 15.67 -7.66 15.48
CA THR A 328 15.13 -8.89 16.08
C THR A 328 15.35 -10.04 15.12
N GLY A 329 15.97 -11.12 15.61
CA GLY A 329 16.11 -12.37 14.87
C GLY A 329 15.40 -13.49 15.61
N THR A 330 14.58 -14.26 14.89
CA THR A 330 14.02 -15.52 15.41
C THR A 330 14.39 -16.67 14.48
N PRO A 331 14.72 -17.86 15.02
CA PRO A 331 14.72 -19.09 14.23
C PRO A 331 13.35 -19.24 13.58
N LEU A 332 13.31 -19.67 12.31
CA LEU A 332 12.04 -19.83 11.61
C LEU A 332 11.06 -20.68 12.44
N PRO A 333 9.79 -20.23 12.59
CA PRO A 333 8.78 -20.96 13.34
C PRO A 333 8.68 -22.42 12.88
N LYS A 334 8.95 -23.36 13.80
CA LYS A 334 8.98 -24.82 13.52
C LYS A 334 7.65 -25.39 13.01
N VAL A 335 6.55 -24.63 13.10
CA VAL A 335 5.24 -25.04 12.62
C VAL A 335 4.64 -23.94 11.72
N PRO A 336 4.31 -24.24 10.45
CA PRO A 336 4.62 -25.48 9.74
C PRO A 336 6.13 -25.67 9.55
N ASN A 337 6.62 -26.92 9.53
CA ASN A 337 8.01 -27.20 9.19
C ASN A 337 8.35 -26.57 7.82
N ILE A 338 9.34 -25.68 7.85
CA ILE A 338 10.03 -25.08 6.71
C ILE A 338 11.41 -25.73 6.68
N LEU A 339 11.75 -26.41 5.58
CA LEU A 339 12.96 -27.21 5.49
C LEU A 339 14.10 -26.39 4.88
N ASN A 340 15.31 -26.52 5.43
CA ASN A 340 16.52 -26.10 4.73
C ASN A 340 16.61 -26.87 3.41
N GLY A 341 16.60 -26.17 2.29
CA GLY A 341 16.60 -26.75 0.95
C GLY A 341 15.32 -26.48 0.14
N ASP A 342 14.20 -26.13 0.79
CA ASP A 342 13.02 -25.65 0.06
C ASP A 342 13.36 -24.34 -0.67
N LYS A 343 13.18 -24.29 -2.00
CA LYS A 343 13.35 -23.07 -2.79
C LYS A 343 12.27 -22.06 -2.38
N ILE A 344 12.71 -20.86 -2.00
CA ILE A 344 11.82 -19.70 -1.82
C ILE A 344 11.43 -19.19 -3.21
N GLN A 345 10.14 -19.31 -3.53
CA GLN A 345 9.56 -18.87 -4.80
C GLN A 345 9.08 -17.41 -4.72
N TYR A 346 8.61 -16.98 -3.54
CA TYR A 346 8.21 -15.60 -3.29
C TYR A 346 8.32 -15.26 -1.81
N PHE A 347 8.74 -14.03 -1.52
CA PHE A 347 8.68 -13.41 -0.20
C PHE A 347 8.32 -11.94 -0.42
N GLY A 348 7.21 -11.48 0.16
CA GLY A 348 6.65 -10.17 -0.16
C GLY A 348 5.35 -9.86 0.55
N GLU A 349 4.97 -8.59 0.52
CA GLU A 349 3.74 -8.07 1.12
C GLU A 349 2.57 -8.21 0.12
N CYS A 350 1.38 -8.53 0.64
CA CYS A 350 0.12 -8.48 -0.09
C CYS A 350 -1.05 -8.28 0.89
N GLY A 351 -1.75 -7.16 0.79
CA GLY A 351 -3.04 -6.94 1.48
C GLY A 351 -2.95 -6.72 2.99
N GLY A 352 -1.84 -6.16 3.48
CA GLY A 352 -1.53 -5.99 4.91
C GLY A 352 -0.81 -7.18 5.54
N SER A 353 -0.44 -8.19 4.74
CA SER A 353 0.12 -9.47 5.21
C SER A 353 1.43 -9.81 4.52
N LEU A 354 2.45 -10.18 5.33
CA LEU A 354 3.70 -10.71 4.82
C LEU A 354 3.52 -12.18 4.43
N LEU A 355 3.80 -12.49 3.16
CA LEU A 355 3.64 -13.81 2.57
C LEU A 355 4.99 -14.47 2.23
N LEU A 356 5.03 -15.79 2.39
CA LEU A 356 6.15 -16.64 2.01
C LEU A 356 5.64 -17.83 1.19
N ILE A 357 6.23 -18.07 0.02
CA ILE A 357 5.94 -19.21 -0.85
C ILE A 357 7.21 -20.04 -1.00
N GLN A 358 7.10 -21.32 -0.68
CA GLN A 358 8.20 -22.27 -0.72
C GLN A 358 7.80 -23.57 -1.40
N SER A 359 8.75 -24.15 -2.12
CA SER A 359 8.60 -25.38 -2.90
C SER A 359 9.79 -26.30 -2.66
N ARG A 360 9.55 -27.59 -2.40
CA ARG A 360 10.59 -28.60 -2.15
C ARG A 360 11.60 -28.76 -3.29
N GLU A 361 11.17 -28.50 -4.53
CA GLU A 361 11.96 -28.65 -5.75
C GLU A 361 11.72 -27.44 -6.66
N TYR A 362 12.69 -27.16 -7.56
CA TYR A 362 12.68 -25.99 -8.43
C TYR A 362 11.41 -25.81 -9.27
N SER A 363 10.84 -26.92 -9.76
CA SER A 363 9.66 -26.99 -10.62
C SER A 363 8.45 -27.66 -9.96
N ALA A 364 8.42 -27.71 -8.61
CA ALA A 364 7.31 -28.33 -7.89
C ALA A 364 6.01 -27.53 -8.07
N MET A 365 5.16 -28.01 -8.98
CA MET A 365 3.83 -27.44 -9.29
C MET A 365 2.81 -27.50 -8.13
N GLY A 366 3.22 -27.88 -6.92
CA GLY A 366 2.39 -27.92 -5.72
C GLY A 366 3.12 -27.32 -4.52
N PHE A 367 2.57 -26.28 -3.91
CA PHE A 367 3.21 -25.53 -2.83
C PHE A 367 2.21 -24.92 -1.85
N ARG A 368 2.72 -24.32 -0.77
CA ARG A 368 1.95 -23.61 0.25
C ARG A 368 2.20 -22.12 0.13
N ILE A 369 1.15 -21.31 0.33
CA ILE A 369 1.30 -19.89 0.63
C ILE A 369 1.19 -19.77 2.15
N LEU A 370 2.24 -19.25 2.77
CA LEU A 370 2.33 -18.99 4.19
C LEU A 370 2.13 -17.50 4.47
N GLU A 371 1.53 -17.18 5.60
CA GLU A 371 1.27 -15.82 6.09
C GLU A 371 1.85 -15.65 7.49
N MET A 372 2.59 -14.57 7.74
CA MET A 372 3.17 -14.28 9.05
C MET A 372 2.12 -13.62 9.96
N LYS A 373 2.01 -14.07 11.22
CA LYS A 373 1.22 -13.34 12.24
C LYS A 373 1.85 -12.01 12.58
N LYS A 374 1.04 -10.99 12.89
CA LYS A 374 1.48 -9.63 13.28
C LYS A 374 2.42 -9.58 14.51
N ASP A 375 2.39 -10.61 15.36
CA ASP A 375 3.31 -10.81 16.49
C ASP A 375 4.69 -11.37 16.07
N CYS A 376 4.90 -11.61 14.78
CA CYS A 376 6.08 -12.23 14.17
C CYS A 376 6.45 -13.63 14.72
N CYS A 377 5.57 -14.28 15.50
CA CYS A 377 5.93 -15.49 16.23
C CYS A 377 5.70 -16.79 15.45
N ARG A 378 4.80 -16.79 14.44
CA ARG A 378 4.53 -17.97 13.62
C ARG A 378 3.95 -17.69 12.25
N TRP A 379 4.31 -18.56 11.30
CA TRP A 379 3.66 -18.67 10.00
C TRP A 379 2.34 -19.45 10.09
N ILE A 380 1.40 -19.13 9.20
CA ILE A 380 0.12 -19.81 9.03
C ILE A 380 0.02 -20.29 7.58
N VAL A 381 -0.44 -21.51 7.32
CA VAL A 381 -0.77 -21.95 5.95
C VAL A 381 -2.05 -21.24 5.53
N LYS A 382 -1.95 -20.20 4.70
CA LYS A 382 -3.08 -19.43 4.18
C LYS A 382 -3.83 -20.22 3.11
N CYS A 383 -3.11 -20.85 2.18
CA CYS A 383 -3.69 -21.80 1.22
C CYS A 383 -2.67 -22.83 0.69
N ARG A 384 -3.16 -23.84 -0.02
CA ARG A 384 -2.37 -24.80 -0.80
C ARG A 384 -2.68 -24.61 -2.28
N VAL A 385 -1.63 -24.51 -3.11
CA VAL A 385 -1.73 -24.27 -4.55
C VAL A 385 -1.28 -25.52 -5.30
N ASN A 386 -2.00 -25.85 -6.39
CA ASN A 386 -1.64 -26.93 -7.30
C ASN A 386 -1.78 -26.42 -8.74
N LEU A 387 -0.66 -26.09 -9.36
CA LEU A 387 -0.56 -25.62 -10.74
C LEU A 387 -0.49 -26.78 -11.76
N ARG A 388 -0.46 -28.06 -11.32
CA ARG A 388 -0.39 -29.21 -12.25
C ARG A 388 -1.42 -29.17 -13.40
N PRO A 389 -2.69 -28.73 -13.21
CA PRO A 389 -3.65 -28.64 -14.30
C PRO A 389 -3.23 -27.70 -15.45
N ILE A 390 -2.35 -26.72 -15.20
CA ILE A 390 -1.88 -25.76 -16.20
C ILE A 390 -0.95 -26.44 -17.23
N ARG A 391 -0.38 -27.62 -16.93
CA ARG A 391 0.49 -28.35 -17.86
C ARG A 391 -0.19 -28.73 -19.17
N SER A 392 -1.50 -28.94 -19.21
CA SER A 392 -2.23 -29.20 -20.46
C SER A 392 -2.26 -28.01 -21.42
N VAL A 393 -2.07 -26.79 -20.89
CA VAL A 393 -2.03 -25.54 -21.66
C VAL A 393 -0.62 -25.24 -22.20
N PHE A 394 0.40 -25.96 -21.72
CA PHE A 394 1.80 -25.84 -22.14
C PHE A 394 2.37 -27.23 -22.49
N PRO A 395 2.01 -27.81 -23.66
CA PRO A 395 2.22 -29.24 -23.94
C PRO A 395 3.69 -29.68 -24.14
N GLU A 396 4.62 -28.74 -24.32
CA GLU A 396 5.97 -29.04 -24.81
C GLU A 396 7.06 -29.05 -23.72
N GLY A 397 7.75 -30.19 -23.62
CA GLY A 397 9.03 -30.33 -22.93
C GLY A 397 8.99 -30.85 -21.49
N TYR A 398 10.19 -31.05 -20.93
CA TYR A 398 10.40 -31.40 -19.53
C TYR A 398 9.81 -30.33 -18.58
N CYS A 399 9.64 -30.71 -17.31
CA CYS A 399 8.86 -30.00 -16.28
C CYS A 399 8.94 -28.46 -16.40
N PRO A 400 7.81 -27.73 -16.57
CA PRO A 400 7.87 -26.32 -16.90
C PRO A 400 8.50 -25.52 -15.77
N GLU A 401 9.61 -24.86 -16.06
CA GLU A 401 10.17 -23.85 -15.18
C GLU A 401 9.23 -22.65 -15.11
N TYR A 402 8.96 -22.19 -13.89
CA TYR A 402 8.16 -21.02 -13.62
C TYR A 402 8.80 -20.21 -12.47
N SER A 403 8.54 -18.90 -12.50
CA SER A 403 8.99 -17.96 -11.48
C SER A 403 7.80 -17.16 -10.97
N VAL A 404 7.53 -17.21 -9.67
CA VAL A 404 6.48 -16.36 -9.07
C VAL A 404 6.96 -14.91 -9.06
N LEU A 405 6.16 -14.00 -9.63
CA LEU A 405 6.42 -12.57 -9.62
C LEU A 405 5.85 -11.91 -8.35
N CYS A 406 4.59 -12.19 -8.05
CA CYS A 406 3.93 -11.74 -6.82
C CYS A 406 2.64 -12.51 -6.50
N CYS A 407 2.12 -12.27 -5.31
CA CYS A 407 0.70 -12.41 -5.02
C CYS A 407 0.05 -11.03 -5.02
N VAL A 408 -1.22 -10.98 -5.46
CA VAL A 408 -2.09 -9.80 -5.31
C VAL A 408 -3.46 -10.24 -4.79
N ASN A 409 -4.20 -9.34 -4.14
CA ASN A 409 -5.59 -9.60 -3.81
C ASN A 409 -6.42 -9.66 -5.10
N GLY A 410 -7.35 -10.61 -5.19
CA GLY A 410 -8.35 -10.69 -6.26
C GLY A 410 -9.32 -9.51 -6.21
N ALA A 411 -10.17 -9.38 -7.24
CA ALA A 411 -11.08 -8.24 -7.37
C ALA A 411 -12.10 -8.08 -6.21
N ASN A 412 -12.33 -9.12 -5.42
CA ASN A 412 -13.17 -9.10 -4.22
C ASN A 412 -12.42 -8.77 -2.92
N GLY A 413 -11.12 -8.49 -2.99
CA GLY A 413 -10.26 -8.14 -1.84
C GLY A 413 -9.95 -9.28 -0.87
N LYS A 414 -10.51 -10.49 -1.07
CA LYS A 414 -10.39 -11.63 -0.15
C LYS A 414 -9.63 -12.81 -0.75
N ASP A 415 -9.87 -13.09 -2.02
CA ASP A 415 -9.16 -14.13 -2.75
C ASP A 415 -7.74 -13.66 -3.11
N LEU A 416 -6.85 -14.61 -3.40
CA LEU A 416 -5.51 -14.32 -3.89
C LEU A 416 -5.41 -14.69 -5.36
N THR A 417 -4.83 -13.79 -6.15
CA THR A 417 -4.35 -14.07 -7.51
C THR A 417 -2.84 -14.21 -7.46
N LEU A 418 -2.33 -15.34 -7.93
CA LEU A 418 -0.90 -15.58 -8.12
C LEU A 418 -0.49 -15.03 -9.48
N VAL A 419 0.56 -14.20 -9.54
CA VAL A 419 1.17 -13.75 -10.78
C VAL A 419 2.53 -14.41 -10.96
N PHE A 420 2.75 -15.10 -12.07
CA PHE A 420 3.99 -15.83 -12.34
C PHE A 420 4.33 -15.82 -13.84
N VAL A 421 5.61 -16.07 -14.15
CA VAL A 421 6.09 -16.31 -15.52
C VAL A 421 6.24 -17.81 -15.73
N ILE A 422 5.76 -18.30 -16.87
CA ILE A 422 5.95 -19.65 -17.36
C ILE A 422 6.14 -19.58 -18.88
N LYS A 423 7.20 -20.19 -19.44
CA LYS A 423 7.46 -20.22 -20.89
C LYS A 423 7.33 -18.83 -21.57
N GLY A 424 7.88 -17.79 -20.94
CA GLY A 424 7.80 -16.41 -21.45
C GLY A 424 6.46 -15.70 -21.30
N LYS A 425 5.41 -16.33 -20.76
CA LYS A 425 4.11 -15.68 -20.54
C LYS A 425 3.95 -15.26 -19.09
N VAL A 426 3.60 -14.00 -18.86
CA VAL A 426 3.16 -13.49 -17.56
C VAL A 426 1.69 -13.85 -17.39
N ILE A 427 1.37 -14.60 -16.33
CA ILE A 427 0.05 -15.17 -16.09
C ILE A 427 -0.48 -14.71 -14.73
N ALA A 428 -1.72 -14.23 -14.71
CA ALA A 428 -2.55 -14.16 -13.51
C ALA A 428 -3.34 -15.47 -13.37
N TYR A 429 -3.27 -16.08 -12.19
CA TYR A 429 -4.02 -17.28 -11.84
C TYR A 429 -4.78 -17.06 -10.52
N ASP A 430 -6.10 -17.02 -10.62
CA ASP A 430 -6.98 -16.82 -9.48
C ASP A 430 -7.06 -18.11 -8.65
N LEU A 431 -6.67 -18.03 -7.38
CA LEU A 431 -6.54 -19.22 -6.53
C LEU A 431 -7.87 -19.78 -6.05
N ASN A 432 -8.98 -19.07 -6.22
CA ASN A 432 -10.32 -19.54 -5.85
C ASN A 432 -10.98 -20.25 -7.04
N SER A 433 -11.32 -19.48 -8.07
CA SER A 433 -11.98 -19.92 -9.31
C SER A 433 -11.11 -20.82 -10.21
N LYS A 434 -9.78 -20.84 -10.00
CA LYS A 434 -8.78 -21.49 -10.87
C LYS A 434 -8.74 -20.91 -12.29
N ALA A 435 -9.34 -19.75 -12.51
CA ALA A 435 -9.28 -19.04 -13.78
C ALA A 435 -7.85 -18.56 -14.07
N MET A 436 -7.47 -18.62 -15.34
CA MET A 436 -6.14 -18.23 -15.82
C MET A 436 -6.28 -17.15 -16.88
N LYS A 437 -5.49 -16.08 -16.77
CA LYS A 437 -5.42 -14.99 -17.75
C LYS A 437 -3.96 -14.69 -18.08
N VAL A 438 -3.61 -14.75 -19.36
CA VAL A 438 -2.34 -14.21 -19.86
C VAL A 438 -2.42 -12.69 -19.78
N LEU A 439 -1.45 -12.07 -19.11
CA LEU A 439 -1.36 -10.62 -18.93
C LEU A 439 -0.40 -9.99 -19.94
N LEU A 440 0.68 -10.69 -20.27
CA LEU A 440 1.72 -10.27 -21.20
C LEU A 440 2.40 -11.50 -21.78
N ASP A 441 2.74 -11.45 -23.07
CA ASP A 441 3.58 -12.43 -23.73
C ASP A 441 4.96 -11.79 -24.00
N LEU A 442 6.04 -12.48 -23.63
CA LEU A 442 7.43 -12.03 -23.79
C LEU A 442 8.13 -12.70 -24.99
N HIS A 443 7.39 -13.45 -25.83
CA HIS A 443 7.96 -14.15 -26.98
C HIS A 443 8.73 -13.20 -27.91
N GLY A 444 10.01 -13.49 -28.12
CA GLY A 444 10.94 -12.71 -28.95
C GLY A 444 12.18 -12.19 -28.21
N ASP A 445 12.14 -12.11 -26.87
CA ASP A 445 13.22 -11.54 -26.04
C ASP A 445 14.11 -12.60 -25.34
N ALA A 446 13.99 -13.90 -25.64
CA ALA A 446 14.69 -14.98 -24.91
C ALA A 446 15.23 -16.11 -25.81
N ASP A 447 16.56 -16.27 -25.86
CA ASP A 447 17.26 -17.36 -26.57
C ASP A 447 17.33 -18.68 -25.78
N SER A 448 16.97 -18.70 -24.49
CA SER A 448 17.01 -19.92 -23.67
C SER A 448 15.78 -20.11 -22.76
N PRO A 449 15.31 -21.36 -22.54
CA PRO A 449 14.27 -21.64 -21.54
C PRO A 449 14.70 -21.39 -20.08
N SER A 450 16.00 -21.26 -19.81
CA SER A 450 16.59 -21.10 -18.47
C SER A 450 16.65 -19.64 -17.98
N ASP A 451 16.38 -18.65 -18.84
CA ASP A 451 16.50 -17.23 -18.50
C ASP A 451 15.34 -16.66 -17.66
N TYR A 452 14.27 -17.43 -17.41
CA TYR A 452 13.09 -16.95 -16.67
C TYR A 452 13.30 -16.80 -15.15
N SER A 453 14.53 -16.92 -14.64
CA SER A 453 14.84 -16.86 -13.22
C SER A 453 15.29 -15.45 -12.77
N TYR A 454 14.76 -15.00 -11.63
CA TYR A 454 15.10 -13.74 -10.96
C TYR A 454 14.69 -12.43 -11.68
N TYR A 455 13.40 -12.32 -12.02
CA TYR A 455 12.78 -11.01 -12.23
C TYR A 455 12.73 -10.23 -10.92
N GLN A 456 13.33 -9.03 -10.89
CA GLN A 456 13.02 -8.05 -9.85
C GLN A 456 11.68 -7.40 -10.19
N VAL A 457 10.72 -7.51 -9.27
CA VAL A 457 9.32 -7.11 -9.48
C VAL A 457 8.88 -6.11 -8.42
N TYR A 458 8.39 -4.98 -8.91
CA TYR A 458 8.00 -3.80 -8.15
C TYR A 458 6.50 -3.59 -8.30
N GLN A 459 5.78 -3.60 -7.18
CA GLN A 459 4.34 -3.43 -7.17
C GLN A 459 4.01 -1.95 -7.39
N PHE A 460 3.11 -1.66 -8.33
CA PHE A 460 2.53 -0.34 -8.48
C PHE A 460 1.15 -0.29 -7.84
N ILE A 461 0.96 0.68 -6.97
CA ILE A 461 -0.30 1.04 -6.33
C ILE A 461 -0.58 2.49 -6.72
N GLU A 462 -1.79 2.78 -7.19
CA GLU A 462 -2.21 4.14 -7.51
C GLU A 462 -2.45 4.94 -6.22
N SER A 463 -1.73 6.04 -6.00
CA SER A 463 -1.77 6.77 -4.73
C SER A 463 -1.50 8.28 -4.85
N LEU A 464 -1.97 9.03 -3.85
CA LEU A 464 -1.63 10.45 -3.65
C LEU A 464 -0.42 10.66 -2.72
N SER A 465 0.34 9.60 -2.42
CA SER A 465 1.48 9.61 -1.49
C SER A 465 2.43 10.78 -1.77
N PRO A 466 2.81 11.59 -0.76
CA PRO A 466 3.68 12.75 -0.94
C PRO A 466 5.10 12.32 -1.31
N ILE A 467 5.87 13.29 -1.83
CA ILE A 467 7.25 13.15 -2.31
C ILE A 467 8.09 14.27 -1.71
#